data_AF-A0A8H3E7W0-F1
#
_entry.id   AF-A0A8H3E7W0-F1
#
_cell.length_a   1.000
_cell.length_b   1.000
_cell.length_c   1.000
_cell.angle_alpha   90.00
_cell.angle_beta   90.00
_cell.angle_gamma   90.00
#
_symmetry.space_group_name_H-M   'P 1'
#
loop_
_entity.id
_entity.type
_entity.pdbx_description
1 polymer ?
#
loop_
_entity_poly.entity_id
_entity_poly.type
_entity_poly.pdbx_seq_one_letter_code
_entity_poly.pdbx_strand_id
1 'polypeptide(L)'
;MSSESSHNEVNLARLLRRLEKAVNSQDWSYQSLTESSTTWIRAEGMLQSLSYARKLLSSIRNDEDSPTSTASSSEYLQATENKIDALESVLNDVRLRAQPKKSKPPSYLSHVPPPKPKPKLVLQPTIIVTEEIKSPEEITSEALLPVGEEPEPRSPVSDLLPSTPLPQLDTKHIRSSTTNSPSDSLFPRSRLSAAASPSTDMPAFMHTSLQTQEDLSEQLAQMAAQLKRNAQTFAAQLHEDNALVQLAHDQLEGVHTRVKTERSTLRAFSGKSGYTTCMTIGIIIVVIISWVMMFLMIKVT
;
A
#
# COMPACT_ATOMS: atom_id res chain seq x y z
N MET A 1 23.03 11.90 -26.68
CA MET A 1 22.08 12.35 -25.63
C MET A 1 20.67 12.52 -26.20
N SER A 2 20.48 12.76 -27.51
CA SER A 2 19.17 12.93 -28.15
C SER A 2 18.20 11.74 -28.10
N SER A 3 18.69 10.51 -27.87
CA SER A 3 17.82 9.32 -27.79
C SER A 3 16.90 9.33 -26.56
N GLU A 4 17.35 9.90 -25.44
CA GLU A 4 16.54 9.98 -24.22
C GLU A 4 15.41 11.00 -24.35
N SER A 5 15.68 12.16 -24.96
CA SER A 5 14.66 13.19 -25.19
C SER A 5 13.56 12.72 -26.13
N SER A 6 13.91 12.06 -27.25
CA SER A 6 12.92 11.45 -28.14
C SER A 6 12.08 10.38 -27.43
N HIS A 7 12.69 9.57 -26.56
CA HIS A 7 11.97 8.58 -25.77
C HIS A 7 11.00 9.25 -24.78
N ASN A 8 11.43 10.32 -24.12
CA ASN A 8 10.62 11.10 -23.20
C ASN A 8 9.42 11.74 -23.89
N GLU A 9 9.59 12.28 -25.11
CA GLU A 9 8.51 12.86 -25.90
C GLU A 9 7.44 11.81 -26.24
N VAL A 10 7.85 10.64 -26.74
CA VAL A 10 6.94 9.53 -27.06
C VAL A 10 6.22 9.04 -25.81
N ASN A 11 6.92 8.94 -24.69
CA ASN A 11 6.34 8.55 -23.41
C ASN A 11 5.33 9.58 -22.89
N LEU A 12 5.65 10.88 -23.00
CA LEU A 12 4.76 11.97 -22.63
C LEU A 12 3.48 11.93 -23.46
N ALA A 13 3.59 11.81 -24.79
CA ALA A 13 2.44 11.73 -25.68
C ALA A 13 1.55 10.50 -25.38
N ARG A 14 2.16 9.33 -25.13
CA ARG A 14 1.44 8.11 -24.74
C ARG A 14 0.75 8.27 -23.39
N LEU A 15 1.44 8.85 -22.41
CA LEU A 15 0.91 9.07 -21.08
C LEU A 15 -0.28 10.03 -21.12
N LEU A 16 -0.13 11.19 -21.76
CA LEU A 16 -1.20 12.17 -21.95
C LEU A 16 -2.41 11.55 -22.62
N ARG A 17 -2.24 10.79 -23.69
CA ARG A 17 -3.37 10.13 -24.37
C ARG A 17 -4.09 9.12 -23.48
N ARG A 18 -3.37 8.40 -22.63
CA ARG A 18 -3.98 7.50 -21.64
C ARG A 18 -4.72 8.29 -20.56
N LEU A 19 -4.16 9.40 -20.09
CA LEU A 19 -4.78 10.26 -19.09
C LEU A 19 -6.04 10.93 -19.63
N GLU A 20 -5.99 11.54 -20.80
CA GLU A 20 -7.17 12.11 -21.49
C GLU A 20 -8.25 11.04 -21.66
N LYS A 21 -7.88 9.84 -22.13
CA LYS A 21 -8.84 8.74 -22.27
C LYS A 21 -9.45 8.34 -20.93
N ALA A 22 -8.63 8.19 -19.88
CA ALA A 22 -9.08 7.81 -18.56
C ALA A 22 -10.02 8.87 -17.95
N VAL A 23 -9.66 10.16 -18.05
CA VAL A 23 -10.49 11.28 -17.56
C VAL A 23 -11.82 11.34 -18.30
N ASN A 24 -11.82 11.15 -19.62
CA ASN A 24 -13.04 11.22 -20.43
C ASN A 24 -13.91 9.97 -20.33
N SER A 25 -13.32 8.80 -20.06
CA SER A 25 -14.07 7.53 -19.92
C SER A 25 -14.70 7.35 -18.55
N GLN A 26 -14.23 8.08 -17.54
CA GLN A 26 -14.62 7.91 -16.16
C GLN A 26 -15.74 8.89 -15.81
N ASP A 27 -16.89 8.37 -15.40
CA ASP A 27 -17.91 9.19 -14.78
C ASP A 27 -17.41 9.66 -13.41
N TRP A 28 -17.25 10.98 -13.26
CA TRP A 28 -16.84 11.64 -12.02
C TRP A 28 -18.02 11.94 -11.08
N SER A 29 -19.25 11.59 -11.48
CA SER A 29 -20.42 11.66 -10.62
C SER A 29 -20.45 10.46 -9.66
N TYR A 30 -20.52 10.74 -8.36
CA TYR A 30 -20.72 9.73 -7.32
C TYR A 30 -22.07 9.96 -6.65
N GLN A 31 -22.80 8.87 -6.35
CA GLN A 31 -24.06 8.93 -5.63
C GLN A 31 -23.90 8.45 -4.19
N SER A 32 -22.91 7.59 -3.92
CA SER A 32 -22.64 7.04 -2.59
C SER A 32 -21.33 7.55 -1.96
N LEU A 33 -21.25 7.46 -0.63
CA LEU A 33 -20.06 7.88 0.13
C LEU A 33 -18.86 6.95 -0.11
N THR A 34 -19.12 5.67 -0.34
CA THR A 34 -18.11 4.67 -0.73
C THR A 34 -17.57 4.97 -2.13
N GLU A 35 -18.43 5.29 -3.09
CA GLU A 35 -18.01 5.74 -4.43
C GLU A 35 -17.15 7.01 -4.35
N SER A 36 -17.57 8.01 -3.56
CA SER A 36 -16.81 9.25 -3.36
C SER A 36 -15.36 9.00 -2.92
N SER A 37 -15.15 8.03 -2.02
CA SER A 37 -13.79 7.67 -1.59
C SER A 37 -12.99 7.04 -2.72
N THR A 38 -13.60 6.16 -3.53
CA THR A 38 -12.90 5.53 -4.66
C THR A 38 -12.59 6.52 -5.77
N THR A 39 -13.49 7.46 -6.07
CA THR A 39 -13.26 8.53 -7.06
C THR A 39 -12.15 9.47 -6.60
N TRP A 40 -12.10 9.79 -5.29
CA TRP A 40 -11.02 10.58 -4.72
C TRP A 40 -9.65 9.90 -4.85
N ILE A 41 -9.55 8.60 -4.51
CA ILE A 41 -8.30 7.84 -4.65
C ILE A 41 -7.84 7.79 -6.12
N ARG A 42 -8.77 7.57 -7.06
CA ARG A 42 -8.45 7.56 -8.49
C ARG A 42 -7.97 8.93 -8.97
N ALA A 43 -8.66 10.01 -8.59
CA ALA A 43 -8.26 11.37 -8.92
C ALA A 43 -6.85 11.68 -8.37
N GLU A 44 -6.54 11.26 -7.15
CA GLU A 44 -5.20 11.40 -6.57
C GLU A 44 -4.12 10.64 -7.38
N GLY A 45 -4.40 9.38 -7.75
CA GLY A 45 -3.48 8.59 -8.58
C GLY A 45 -3.24 9.22 -9.96
N MET A 46 -4.27 9.83 -10.55
CA MET A 46 -4.15 10.55 -11.82
C MET A 46 -3.43 11.91 -11.66
N LEU A 47 -3.51 12.57 -10.50
CA LEU A 47 -2.72 13.78 -10.22
C LEU A 47 -1.23 13.45 -10.13
N GLN A 48 -0.87 12.28 -9.58
CA GLN A 48 0.51 11.83 -9.54
C GLN A 48 1.07 11.57 -10.94
N SER A 49 0.28 10.98 -11.85
CA SER A 49 0.71 10.78 -13.23
C SER A 49 0.80 12.08 -14.03
N LEU A 50 -0.03 13.09 -13.74
CA LEU A 50 0.14 14.45 -14.27
C LEU A 50 1.40 15.14 -13.73
N SER A 51 1.73 14.95 -12.44
CA SER A 51 2.99 15.44 -11.87
C SER A 51 4.20 14.80 -12.56
N TYR A 52 4.13 13.50 -12.86
CA TYR A 52 5.15 12.82 -13.66
C TYR A 52 5.21 13.38 -15.09
N ALA A 53 4.07 13.60 -15.75
CA ALA A 53 4.02 14.24 -17.07
C ALA A 53 4.71 15.62 -17.08
N ARG A 54 4.50 16.45 -16.05
CA ARG A 54 5.22 17.74 -15.90
C ARG A 54 6.73 17.56 -15.76
N LYS A 55 7.18 16.53 -15.04
CA LYS A 55 8.61 16.21 -14.93
C LYS A 55 9.20 15.81 -16.28
N LEU A 56 8.49 15.00 -17.09
CA LEU A 56 8.93 14.71 -18.46
C LEU A 56 8.98 15.96 -19.32
N LEU A 57 7.94 16.80 -19.28
CA LEU A 57 7.89 18.06 -20.02
C LEU A 57 9.08 18.96 -19.67
N SER A 58 9.38 19.11 -18.37
CA SER A 58 10.54 19.88 -17.91
C SER A 58 11.86 19.26 -18.36
N SER A 59 11.97 17.93 -18.39
CA SER A 59 13.17 17.25 -18.88
C SER A 59 13.38 17.46 -20.38
N ILE A 60 12.31 17.44 -21.18
CA ILE A 60 12.38 17.68 -22.63
C ILE A 60 12.74 19.15 -22.88
N ARG A 61 12.12 20.08 -22.15
CA ARG A 61 12.41 21.51 -22.24
C ARG A 61 13.88 21.84 -21.97
N ASN A 62 14.47 21.21 -20.95
CA ASN A 62 15.88 21.43 -20.60
C ASN A 62 16.86 20.83 -21.64
N ASP A 63 16.45 19.81 -22.41
CA ASP A 63 17.29 19.23 -23.48
C ASP A 63 17.21 20.06 -24.78
N GLU A 64 16.07 20.74 -25.00
CA GLU A 64 15.81 21.63 -26.14
C GLU A 64 16.44 23.03 -26.01
N ASP A 65 17.10 23.37 -24.89
CA ASP A 65 17.85 24.64 -24.74
C ASP A 65 19.12 24.69 -25.62
N SER A 66 19.35 23.67 -26.46
CA SER A 66 20.33 23.67 -27.54
C SER A 66 19.90 24.66 -28.65
N PRO A 67 20.81 25.45 -29.24
CA PRO A 67 20.51 26.55 -30.18
C PRO A 67 19.85 26.13 -31.52
N THR A 68 19.55 24.84 -31.70
CA THR A 68 18.91 24.30 -32.91
C THR A 68 17.39 24.12 -32.81
N SER A 69 16.78 24.52 -31.69
CA SER A 69 15.34 24.32 -31.48
C SER A 69 14.48 25.09 -32.47
N THR A 70 13.58 24.37 -33.13
CA THR A 70 12.66 24.89 -34.14
C THR A 70 11.42 25.48 -33.48
N ALA A 71 10.88 26.57 -34.03
CA ALA A 71 9.69 27.24 -33.50
C ALA A 71 8.47 26.29 -33.33
N SER A 72 8.37 25.26 -34.17
CA SER A 72 7.34 24.22 -34.10
C SER A 72 7.41 23.34 -32.84
N SER A 73 8.62 23.07 -32.32
CA SER A 73 8.81 22.29 -31.09
C SER A 73 8.24 23.06 -29.87
N SER A 74 8.54 24.35 -29.79
CA SER A 74 8.04 25.22 -28.72
C SER A 74 6.52 25.31 -28.70
N GLU A 75 5.86 25.43 -29.86
CA GLU A 75 4.40 25.50 -29.94
C GLU A 75 3.75 24.19 -29.48
N TYR A 76 4.34 23.05 -29.85
CA TYR A 76 3.89 21.73 -29.38
C TYR A 76 4.03 21.60 -27.86
N LEU A 77 5.18 21.98 -27.29
CA LEU A 77 5.40 21.94 -25.84
C LEU A 77 4.39 22.81 -25.08
N GLN A 78 4.13 24.02 -25.58
CA GLN A 78 3.13 24.91 -24.99
C GLN A 78 1.71 24.33 -25.07
N ALA A 79 1.36 23.71 -26.20
CA ALA A 79 0.08 23.01 -26.33
C ALA A 79 -0.03 21.83 -25.36
N THR A 80 1.05 21.10 -25.10
CA THR A 80 1.06 20.01 -24.11
C THR A 80 0.98 20.53 -22.67
N GLU A 81 1.61 21.66 -22.36
CA GLU A 81 1.51 22.32 -21.04
C GLU A 81 0.07 22.75 -20.75
N ASN A 82 -0.56 23.45 -21.69
CA ASN A 82 -1.97 23.84 -21.59
C ASN A 82 -2.91 22.64 -21.39
N LYS A 83 -2.62 21.50 -22.02
CA LYS A 83 -3.40 20.27 -21.84
C LYS A 83 -3.21 19.67 -20.44
N ILE A 84 -1.99 19.63 -19.93
CA ILE A 84 -1.70 19.16 -18.57
C ILE A 84 -2.44 20.02 -17.55
N ASP A 85 -2.42 21.34 -17.73
CA ASP A 85 -3.09 22.29 -16.84
C ASP A 85 -4.61 22.15 -16.87
N ALA A 86 -5.18 21.94 -18.06
CA ALA A 86 -6.62 21.67 -18.21
C ALA A 86 -7.04 20.38 -17.49
N LEU A 87 -6.27 19.29 -17.66
CA LEU A 87 -6.53 18.02 -16.97
C LEU A 87 -6.35 18.15 -15.46
N GLU A 88 -5.30 18.84 -15.00
CA GLU A 88 -5.04 19.06 -13.59
C GLU A 88 -6.16 19.88 -12.93
N SER A 89 -6.67 20.91 -13.61
CA SER A 89 -7.80 21.71 -13.13
C SER A 89 -9.05 20.87 -12.91
N VAL A 90 -9.45 20.06 -13.90
CA VAL A 90 -10.59 19.13 -13.80
C VAL A 90 -10.39 18.15 -12.64
N LEU A 91 -9.19 17.60 -12.53
CA LEU A 91 -8.91 16.57 -11.53
C LEU A 91 -8.82 17.12 -10.11
N ASN A 92 -8.34 18.36 -9.95
CA ASN A 92 -8.38 19.08 -8.68
C ASN A 92 -9.81 19.43 -8.27
N ASP A 93 -10.67 19.84 -9.20
CA ASP A 93 -12.10 20.04 -8.91
C ASP A 93 -12.76 18.76 -8.40
N VAL A 94 -12.56 17.64 -9.12
CA VAL A 94 -13.01 16.31 -8.69
C VAL A 94 -12.47 15.95 -7.31
N ARG A 95 -11.18 16.18 -7.07
CA ARG A 95 -10.53 15.88 -5.78
C ARG A 95 -11.15 16.67 -4.63
N LEU A 96 -11.40 17.96 -4.82
CA LEU A 96 -12.03 18.83 -3.83
C LEU A 96 -13.46 18.39 -3.56
N ARG A 97 -14.20 18.05 -4.61
CA ARG A 97 -15.59 17.58 -4.52
C ARG A 97 -15.69 16.25 -3.79
N ALA A 98 -14.86 15.28 -4.16
CA ALA A 98 -14.88 13.91 -3.65
C ALA A 98 -14.12 13.73 -2.33
N GLN A 99 -13.50 14.79 -1.78
CA GLN A 99 -12.68 14.70 -0.58
C GLN A 99 -13.51 14.13 0.59
N PRO A 100 -13.09 12.99 1.18
CA PRO A 100 -13.81 12.43 2.31
C PRO A 100 -13.77 13.42 3.47
N LYS A 101 -14.95 13.85 3.93
CA LYS A 101 -15.08 14.67 5.13
C LYS A 101 -14.47 13.88 6.28
N LYS A 102 -13.38 14.38 6.84
CA LYS A 102 -12.70 13.79 8.01
C LYS A 102 -13.62 13.89 9.23
N SER A 103 -14.60 13.00 9.32
CA SER A 103 -15.37 12.79 10.53
C SER A 103 -14.42 12.15 11.54
N LYS A 104 -14.15 12.85 12.65
CA LYS A 104 -13.47 12.21 13.78
C LYS A 104 -14.32 10.99 14.17
N PRO A 105 -13.73 9.80 14.36
CA PRO A 105 -14.49 8.67 14.86
C PRO A 105 -15.17 9.11 16.17
N PRO A 106 -16.43 8.70 16.42
CA PRO A 106 -17.10 9.02 17.67
C PRO A 106 -16.20 8.59 18.82
N SER A 107 -15.96 9.52 19.76
CA SER A 107 -15.06 9.26 20.88
C SER A 107 -15.58 8.07 21.69
N TYR A 108 -14.83 6.97 21.68
CA TYR A 108 -15.15 5.80 22.51
C TYR A 108 -15.13 6.12 24.01
N LEU A 109 -14.45 7.21 24.42
CA LEU A 109 -14.44 7.69 25.80
C LEU A 109 -15.82 8.14 26.31
N SER A 110 -16.76 8.46 25.40
CA SER A 110 -18.16 8.78 25.76
C SER A 110 -18.92 7.57 26.27
N HIS A 111 -18.48 6.35 25.91
CA HIS A 111 -19.14 5.09 26.24
C HIS A 111 -18.41 4.33 27.36
N VAL A 112 -17.27 4.84 27.85
CA VAL A 112 -16.58 4.21 28.99
C VAL A 112 -17.33 4.60 30.27
N PRO A 113 -17.89 3.63 31.01
CA PRO A 113 -18.52 3.90 32.29
C PRO A 113 -17.50 4.57 33.23
N PRO A 114 -17.88 5.60 34.01
CA PRO A 114 -16.96 6.23 34.94
C PRO A 114 -16.39 5.20 35.92
N PRO A 115 -15.07 5.25 36.20
CA PRO A 115 -14.43 4.28 37.10
C PRO A 115 -15.10 4.35 38.48
N LYS A 116 -15.52 3.18 38.99
CA LYS A 116 -16.09 3.08 40.34
C LYS A 116 -15.06 3.58 41.36
N PRO A 117 -15.45 4.39 42.36
CA PRO A 117 -14.53 4.90 43.37
C PRO A 117 -13.88 3.72 44.10
N LYS A 118 -12.53 3.69 44.09
CA LYS A 118 -11.76 2.70 44.85
C LYS A 118 -12.04 2.89 46.35
N PRO A 119 -12.30 1.84 47.13
CA PRO A 119 -12.40 1.96 48.58
C PRO A 119 -11.07 2.50 49.12
N LYS A 120 -11.14 3.55 49.94
CA LYS A 120 -10.00 4.13 50.64
C LYS A 120 -9.36 3.04 51.50
N LEU A 121 -8.20 2.53 51.08
CA LEU A 121 -7.34 1.73 51.95
C LEU A 121 -6.79 2.67 53.02
N VAL A 122 -7.20 2.40 54.25
CA VAL A 122 -6.72 3.04 55.47
C VAL A 122 -5.22 2.74 55.59
N LEU A 123 -4.38 3.78 55.56
CA LEU A 123 -2.98 3.69 55.95
C LEU A 123 -2.90 3.41 57.46
N GLN A 124 -2.19 2.34 57.84
CA GLN A 124 -1.64 2.22 59.19
C GLN A 124 -0.14 2.59 59.18
N PRO A 125 0.40 3.21 60.25
CA PRO A 125 1.78 3.68 60.32
C PRO A 125 2.74 2.69 61.02
N THR A 126 4.05 2.90 60.80
CA THR A 126 5.20 2.47 61.62
C THR A 126 5.64 1.01 61.38
N ILE A 127 6.91 0.69 61.04
CA ILE A 127 8.10 0.72 61.91
C ILE A 127 9.40 0.98 61.11
N ILE A 128 10.26 1.77 61.75
CA ILE A 128 11.66 2.12 61.43
C ILE A 128 12.58 0.96 61.82
N VAL A 129 13.51 0.53 60.94
CA VAL A 129 14.80 -0.07 61.34
C VAL A 129 15.90 0.37 60.36
N THR A 130 16.99 0.84 60.94
CA THR A 130 18.23 1.40 60.41
C THR A 130 19.29 0.32 60.13
N GLU A 131 20.16 0.53 59.13
CA GLU A 131 21.64 0.42 59.14
C GLU A 131 22.13 0.35 57.66
N GLU A 132 22.80 1.37 57.12
CA GLU A 132 24.23 1.74 57.27
C GLU A 132 25.19 0.73 56.62
N ILE A 133 25.95 1.18 55.59
CA ILE A 133 27.41 0.96 55.38
C ILE A 133 27.85 1.67 54.07
N LYS A 134 28.56 2.78 54.26
CA LYS A 134 29.87 3.18 53.67
C LYS A 134 30.07 3.34 52.14
N SER A 135 30.41 4.60 51.78
CA SER A 135 31.17 5.13 50.62
C SER A 135 32.61 4.53 50.52
N PRO A 136 33.52 4.83 49.55
CA PRO A 136 33.51 5.93 48.55
C PRO A 136 34.19 5.66 47.16
N GLU A 137 34.30 6.75 46.38
CA GLU A 137 35.35 7.11 45.39
C GLU A 137 35.15 6.97 43.85
N GLU A 138 35.62 8.06 43.21
CA GLU A 138 35.71 8.41 41.79
C GLU A 138 36.69 7.53 41.01
N ILE A 139 36.44 7.31 39.72
CA ILE A 139 37.52 7.25 38.72
C ILE A 139 37.06 7.70 37.33
N THR A 140 37.70 8.79 36.90
CA THR A 140 37.91 9.27 35.53
C THR A 140 38.90 8.34 34.79
N SER A 141 38.74 8.16 33.47
CA SER A 141 39.79 8.00 32.42
C SER A 141 39.20 7.29 31.17
N GLU A 142 39.22 7.94 30.01
CA GLU A 142 40.17 7.73 28.88
C GLU A 142 40.01 6.37 28.18
N ALA A 143 39.49 6.34 26.95
CA ALA A 143 40.23 6.44 25.68
C ALA A 143 40.64 5.07 25.14
N LEU A 144 40.22 4.74 23.90
CA LEU A 144 40.96 3.98 22.88
C LEU A 144 40.07 3.74 21.62
N LEU A 145 40.36 4.47 20.55
CA LEU A 145 40.32 3.97 19.16
C LEU A 145 41.58 3.09 18.94
N PRO A 146 41.80 2.26 17.87
CA PRO A 146 41.39 2.49 16.46
C PRO A 146 41.25 1.23 15.52
N VAL A 147 41.03 1.48 14.21
CA VAL A 147 41.26 0.60 13.02
C VAL A 147 40.24 -0.55 12.81
N GLY A 148 39.60 -0.76 11.65
CA GLY A 148 39.75 -0.16 10.32
C GLY A 148 38.70 -0.71 9.34
N GLU A 149 38.87 -0.29 8.08
CA GLU A 149 38.27 -0.79 6.84
C GLU A 149 36.79 -0.45 6.55
N GLU A 150 36.67 0.68 5.84
CA GLU A 150 35.71 0.94 4.76
C GLU A 150 35.54 -0.29 3.84
N PRO A 151 34.28 -0.64 3.53
CA PRO A 151 33.96 -0.69 2.11
C PRO A 151 32.59 -0.08 1.77
N GLU A 152 32.55 0.39 0.53
CA GLU A 152 31.43 0.93 -0.23
C GLU A 152 30.03 0.29 -0.04
N PRO A 153 28.96 1.06 -0.30
CA PRO A 153 27.60 0.55 -0.36
C PRO A 153 27.37 -0.27 -1.63
N ARG A 154 27.55 -1.59 -1.55
CA ARG A 154 27.03 -2.51 -2.57
C ARG A 154 25.59 -2.90 -2.25
N SER A 155 24.68 -2.51 -3.13
CA SER A 155 23.34 -3.06 -3.21
C SER A 155 23.40 -4.55 -3.58
N PRO A 156 22.50 -5.38 -3.04
CA PRO A 156 22.05 -6.57 -3.74
C PRO A 156 20.58 -6.36 -4.18
N VAL A 157 20.42 -5.78 -5.38
CA VAL A 157 19.24 -6.04 -6.21
C VAL A 157 19.66 -7.13 -7.20
N SER A 158 18.83 -8.16 -7.30
CA SER A 158 18.94 -9.31 -8.24
C SER A 158 19.70 -10.51 -7.68
N ASP A 159 18.96 -11.43 -7.07
CA ASP A 159 18.97 -12.85 -7.47
C ASP A 159 18.02 -13.63 -6.55
N LEU A 160 16.73 -13.69 -6.91
CA LEU A 160 15.79 -14.77 -6.57
C LEU A 160 14.56 -14.64 -7.47
N LEU A 161 14.73 -14.89 -8.77
CA LEU A 161 13.63 -15.36 -9.62
C LEU A 161 13.67 -16.89 -9.62
N PRO A 162 12.70 -17.58 -8.99
CA PRO A 162 12.35 -18.92 -9.40
C PRO A 162 11.63 -18.82 -10.75
N SER A 163 12.32 -19.23 -11.80
CA SER A 163 11.70 -19.60 -13.07
C SER A 163 10.85 -20.84 -12.85
N THR A 164 9.52 -20.69 -12.75
CA THR A 164 8.58 -21.79 -12.98
C THR A 164 7.25 -21.27 -13.54
N PRO A 165 6.65 -21.96 -14.53
CA PRO A 165 5.64 -21.40 -15.42
C PRO A 165 4.23 -21.45 -14.83
N LEU A 166 3.51 -20.34 -15.00
CA LEU A 166 2.07 -20.21 -14.76
C LEU A 166 1.27 -21.01 -15.80
N PRO A 167 0.32 -21.89 -15.40
CA PRO A 167 -0.73 -22.35 -16.30
C PRO A 167 -1.81 -21.26 -16.41
N GLN A 168 -1.85 -20.59 -17.55
CA GLN A 168 -2.97 -19.73 -17.95
C GLN A 168 -4.13 -20.61 -18.44
N LEU A 169 -5.27 -20.49 -17.76
CA LEU A 169 -6.57 -20.88 -18.27
C LEU A 169 -7.16 -19.65 -18.98
N ASP A 170 -7.27 -19.68 -20.32
CA ASP A 170 -8.57 -19.73 -21.01
C ASP A 170 -8.53 -19.37 -22.52
N THR A 171 -9.36 -20.10 -23.27
CA THR A 171 -10.00 -19.71 -24.55
C THR A 171 -9.30 -20.00 -25.90
N LYS A 172 -9.58 -21.21 -26.41
CA LYS A 172 -10.21 -21.49 -27.73
C LYS A 172 -9.62 -20.83 -28.99
N HIS A 173 -8.88 -21.60 -29.80
CA HIS A 173 -9.15 -21.77 -31.25
C HIS A 173 -8.30 -22.91 -31.88
N ILE A 174 -9.01 -23.92 -32.42
CA ILE A 174 -8.82 -24.64 -33.69
C ILE A 174 -7.36 -24.88 -34.18
N ARG A 175 -6.92 -26.16 -34.23
CA ARG A 175 -6.55 -26.93 -35.47
C ARG A 175 -5.59 -28.10 -35.18
N SER A 176 -6.11 -29.31 -35.41
CA SER A 176 -5.54 -30.55 -36.01
C SER A 176 -4.07 -31.01 -35.80
N SER A 177 -3.95 -32.36 -35.82
CA SER A 177 -2.78 -33.24 -36.12
C SER A 177 -1.69 -33.41 -35.04
N THR A 178 -1.12 -34.57 -34.70
CA THR A 178 -1.23 -36.00 -35.08
C THR A 178 -0.37 -36.81 -34.08
N THR A 179 -0.89 -37.96 -33.62
CA THR A 179 -0.21 -39.22 -33.20
C THR A 179 1.06 -39.21 -32.32
N ASN A 180 0.95 -39.78 -31.10
CA ASN A 180 1.67 -41.00 -30.68
C ASN A 180 1.30 -41.41 -29.23
N SER A 181 0.77 -42.63 -29.11
CA SER A 181 0.58 -43.42 -27.88
C SER A 181 1.83 -44.31 -27.68
N PRO A 182 2.17 -44.83 -26.48
CA PRO A 182 1.37 -45.91 -25.87
C PRO A 182 1.16 -45.83 -24.33
N SER A 183 0.01 -46.38 -23.92
CA SER A 183 -0.26 -47.21 -22.71
C SER A 183 0.08 -46.61 -21.32
N ASP A 184 -0.84 -46.48 -20.36
CA ASP A 184 -1.51 -47.61 -19.70
C ASP A 184 -2.65 -47.13 -18.77
N SER A 185 -3.78 -47.86 -18.86
CA SER A 185 -4.81 -48.16 -17.82
C SER A 185 -5.38 -47.01 -16.97
N LEU A 186 -6.70 -46.73 -16.93
CA LEU A 186 -7.76 -47.65 -16.47
C LEU A 186 -9.16 -47.25 -17.03
N PHE A 187 -9.95 -48.30 -17.26
CA PHE A 187 -11.21 -48.47 -18.01
C PHE A 187 -12.43 -47.58 -17.66
N PRO A 188 -13.32 -47.30 -18.65
CA PRO A 188 -14.76 -47.24 -18.45
C PRO A 188 -15.43 -48.53 -18.96
N ARG A 189 -16.03 -49.31 -18.05
CA ARG A 189 -16.78 -50.54 -18.38
C ARG A 189 -18.22 -50.18 -18.74
N SER A 190 -18.54 -50.22 -20.04
CA SER A 190 -19.92 -50.15 -20.51
C SER A 190 -20.48 -51.55 -20.76
N ARG A 191 -21.62 -51.83 -20.11
CA ARG A 191 -22.75 -52.69 -20.52
C ARG A 191 -22.42 -54.07 -21.12
N LEU A 192 -22.60 -55.09 -20.29
CA LEU A 192 -22.97 -56.43 -20.75
C LEU A 192 -24.46 -56.66 -20.46
N SER A 193 -25.21 -56.80 -21.56
CA SER A 193 -26.52 -57.43 -21.62
C SER A 193 -26.34 -58.94 -21.56
N ALA A 194 -26.95 -59.63 -20.59
CA ALA A 194 -27.69 -60.90 -20.73
C ALA A 194 -27.89 -61.64 -19.40
N ALA A 195 -29.18 -61.76 -19.03
CA ALA A 195 -29.89 -62.93 -18.49
C ALA A 195 -29.35 -63.73 -17.28
N ALA A 196 -30.14 -63.75 -16.19
CA ALA A 196 -30.55 -64.97 -15.48
C ALA A 196 -31.72 -64.73 -14.49
N SER A 197 -32.92 -65.12 -14.91
CA SER A 197 -33.95 -65.92 -14.19
C SER A 197 -34.64 -65.43 -12.89
N PRO A 198 -35.87 -65.93 -12.63
CA PRO A 198 -36.95 -65.17 -11.99
C PRO A 198 -37.18 -65.57 -10.53
N SER A 199 -37.51 -64.60 -9.66
CA SER A 199 -38.53 -64.77 -8.60
C SER A 199 -38.63 -63.54 -7.72
N THR A 200 -39.87 -63.12 -7.50
CA THR A 200 -40.32 -61.98 -6.70
C THR A 200 -40.28 -60.66 -7.46
N ASP A 201 -41.36 -60.40 -8.20
CA ASP A 201 -41.73 -59.10 -8.77
C ASP A 201 -41.76 -58.03 -7.67
N MET A 202 -40.62 -57.40 -7.41
CA MET A 202 -40.62 -55.99 -7.08
C MET A 202 -40.67 -55.22 -8.39
N PRO A 203 -41.57 -54.23 -8.53
CA PRO A 203 -41.77 -53.57 -9.81
C PRO A 203 -40.46 -52.93 -10.27
N ALA A 204 -40.11 -53.05 -11.55
CA ALA A 204 -38.87 -52.54 -12.15
C ALA A 204 -38.56 -51.06 -11.83
N PHE A 205 -39.59 -50.30 -11.45
CA PHE A 205 -39.49 -48.95 -10.91
C PHE A 205 -38.72 -48.87 -9.58
N MET A 206 -38.90 -49.82 -8.66
CA MET A 206 -38.18 -49.84 -7.37
C MET A 206 -36.69 -50.16 -7.55
N HIS A 207 -36.34 -50.97 -8.55
CA HIS A 207 -34.93 -51.26 -8.85
C HIS A 207 -34.22 -50.05 -9.45
N THR A 208 -34.93 -49.28 -10.29
CA THR A 208 -34.43 -48.00 -10.81
C THR A 208 -34.28 -46.96 -9.70
N SER A 209 -35.26 -46.84 -8.79
CA SER A 209 -35.18 -45.88 -7.69
C SER A 209 -34.06 -46.18 -6.71
N LEU A 210 -33.84 -47.46 -6.36
CA LEU A 210 -32.72 -47.87 -5.52
C LEU A 210 -31.37 -47.61 -6.20
N GLN A 211 -31.26 -47.89 -7.50
CA GLN A 211 -30.04 -47.61 -8.24
C GLN A 211 -29.74 -46.10 -8.34
N THR A 212 -30.76 -45.25 -8.51
CA THR A 212 -30.56 -43.79 -8.47
C THR A 212 -30.22 -43.28 -7.06
N GLN A 213 -30.73 -43.92 -6.01
CA GLN A 213 -30.40 -43.57 -4.64
C GLN A 213 -28.95 -43.93 -4.30
N GLU A 214 -28.48 -45.09 -4.78
CA GLU A 214 -27.10 -45.53 -4.62
C GLU A 214 -26.14 -44.61 -5.37
N ASP A 215 -26.44 -44.23 -6.61
CA ASP A 215 -25.63 -43.29 -7.41
C ASP A 215 -25.54 -41.89 -6.76
N LEU A 216 -26.66 -41.36 -6.26
CA LEU A 216 -26.65 -40.08 -5.52
C LEU A 216 -25.87 -40.18 -4.20
N SER A 217 -25.96 -41.31 -3.50
CA SER A 217 -25.20 -41.53 -2.26
C SER A 217 -23.69 -41.60 -2.53
N GLU A 218 -23.30 -42.24 -3.64
CA GLU A 218 -21.91 -42.31 -4.07
C GLU A 218 -21.39 -40.93 -4.49
N GLN A 219 -22.19 -40.17 -5.24
CA GLN A 219 -21.84 -38.80 -5.62
C GLN A 219 -21.70 -37.88 -4.42
N LEU A 220 -22.56 -38.02 -3.40
CA LEU A 220 -22.49 -37.25 -2.16
C LEU A 220 -21.26 -37.64 -1.34
N ALA A 221 -20.93 -38.94 -1.26
CA ALA A 221 -19.71 -39.41 -0.62
C ALA A 221 -18.44 -38.87 -1.31
N GLN A 222 -18.42 -38.84 -2.65
CA GLN A 222 -17.32 -38.26 -3.42
C GLN A 222 -17.21 -36.75 -3.21
N MET A 223 -18.32 -36.02 -3.22
CA MET A 223 -18.33 -34.58 -2.92
C MET A 223 -17.89 -34.29 -1.48
N ALA A 224 -18.31 -35.09 -0.50
CA ALA A 224 -17.88 -34.94 0.89
C ALA A 224 -16.37 -35.21 1.05
N ALA A 225 -15.83 -36.22 0.35
CA ALA A 225 -14.41 -36.50 0.34
C ALA A 225 -13.60 -35.38 -0.32
N GLN A 226 -14.11 -34.80 -1.41
CA GLN A 226 -13.51 -33.65 -2.08
C GLN A 226 -13.55 -32.40 -1.19
N LEU A 227 -14.69 -32.11 -0.58
CA LEU A 227 -14.85 -30.98 0.34
C LEU A 227 -13.90 -31.12 1.54
N LYS A 228 -13.73 -32.33 2.07
CA LYS A 228 -12.77 -32.60 3.14
C LYS A 228 -11.33 -32.34 2.69
N ARG A 229 -10.96 -32.76 1.47
CA ARG A 229 -9.63 -32.46 0.91
C ARG A 229 -9.43 -30.96 0.73
N ASN A 230 -10.41 -30.26 0.18
CA ASN A 230 -10.37 -28.81 0.03
C ASN A 230 -10.26 -28.10 1.38
N ALA A 231 -10.98 -28.56 2.41
CA ALA A 231 -10.88 -28.01 3.77
C ALA A 231 -9.49 -28.22 4.38
N GLN A 232 -8.87 -29.38 4.16
CA GLN A 232 -7.51 -29.66 4.63
C GLN A 232 -6.48 -28.78 3.92
N THR A 233 -6.62 -28.57 2.61
CA THR A 233 -5.73 -27.67 1.86
C THR A 233 -5.90 -26.22 2.30
N PHE A 234 -7.14 -25.77 2.54
CA PHE A 234 -7.39 -24.43 3.06
C PHE A 234 -6.86 -24.23 4.48
N ALA A 235 -6.96 -25.25 5.34
CA ALA A 235 -6.39 -25.17 6.69
C ALA A 235 -4.85 -25.05 6.66
N ALA A 236 -4.19 -25.76 5.75
CA ALA A 236 -2.74 -25.65 5.57
C ALA A 236 -2.34 -24.26 5.04
N GLN A 237 -3.04 -23.76 4.01
CA GLN A 237 -2.81 -22.42 3.46
C GLN A 237 -3.07 -21.32 4.50
N LEU A 238 -4.13 -21.43 5.30
CA LEU A 238 -4.41 -20.49 6.38
C LEU A 238 -3.31 -20.46 7.44
N HIS A 239 -2.64 -21.58 7.71
CA HIS A 239 -1.54 -21.61 8.66
C HIS A 239 -0.31 -20.89 8.12
N GLU A 240 0.01 -21.10 6.84
CA GLU A 240 1.08 -20.38 6.14
C GLU A 240 0.78 -18.88 6.05
N ASP A 241 -0.44 -18.51 5.69
CA ASP A 241 -0.89 -17.11 5.63
C ASP A 241 -0.83 -16.44 7.00
N ASN A 242 -1.21 -17.13 8.08
CA ASN A 242 -1.10 -16.59 9.44
C ASN A 242 0.37 -16.33 9.83
N ALA A 243 1.29 -17.22 9.45
CA ALA A 243 2.72 -17.01 9.67
C ALA A 243 3.24 -15.78 8.90
N LEU A 244 2.82 -15.59 7.65
CA LEU A 244 3.16 -14.40 6.86
C LEU A 244 2.56 -13.12 7.46
N VAL A 245 1.32 -13.18 7.97
CA VAL A 245 0.67 -12.05 8.64
C VAL A 245 1.38 -11.68 9.94
N GLN A 246 1.81 -12.66 10.74
CA GLN A 246 2.60 -12.40 11.95
C GLN A 246 3.95 -11.77 11.62
N LEU A 247 4.65 -12.28 10.60
CA LEU A 247 5.90 -11.68 10.15
C LEU A 247 5.71 -10.24 9.66
N ALA A 248 4.64 -9.97 8.91
CA ALA A 248 4.30 -8.62 8.49
C ALA A 248 3.95 -7.71 9.68
N HIS A 249 3.29 -8.26 10.70
CA HIS A 249 2.98 -7.55 11.95
C HIS A 249 4.25 -7.17 12.71
N ASP A 250 5.17 -8.11 12.90
CA ASP A 250 6.44 -7.88 13.58
C ASP A 250 7.30 -6.84 12.83
N GLN A 251 7.33 -6.90 11.50
CA GLN A 251 8.00 -5.88 10.68
C GLN A 251 7.32 -4.51 10.83
N LEU A 252 6.00 -4.47 10.88
CA LEU A 252 5.25 -3.23 11.07
C LEU A 252 5.52 -2.62 12.45
N GLU A 253 5.57 -3.43 13.51
CA GLU A 253 5.93 -2.99 14.86
C GLU A 253 7.38 -2.47 14.90
N GLY A 254 8.31 -3.16 14.24
CA GLY A 254 9.69 -2.73 14.09
C GLY A 254 9.82 -1.38 13.37
N VAL A 255 9.12 -1.19 12.25
CA VAL A 255 9.10 0.08 11.53
C VAL A 255 8.43 1.17 12.38
N HIS A 256 7.32 0.86 13.05
CA HIS A 256 6.61 1.82 13.89
C HIS A 256 7.47 2.32 15.06
N THR A 257 8.19 1.43 15.75
CA THR A 257 9.11 1.81 16.82
C THR A 257 10.30 2.63 16.30
N ARG A 258 10.86 2.25 15.15
CA ARG A 258 11.92 3.03 14.48
C ARG A 258 11.45 4.43 14.10
N VAL A 259 10.30 4.55 13.42
CA VAL A 259 9.71 5.84 13.03
C VAL A 259 9.36 6.70 14.25
N LYS A 260 8.87 6.11 15.33
CA LYS A 260 8.57 6.84 16.57
C LYS A 260 9.85 7.39 17.23
N THR A 261 10.93 6.61 17.20
CA THR A 261 12.23 7.01 17.76
C THR A 261 12.88 8.09 16.91
N GLU A 262 12.92 7.90 15.59
CA GLU A 262 13.41 8.91 14.63
C GLU A 262 12.57 10.19 14.71
N ARG A 263 11.23 10.10 14.83
CA ARG A 263 10.39 11.29 15.01
C ARG A 263 10.68 12.02 16.33
N SER A 264 10.99 11.30 17.39
CA SER A 264 11.37 11.91 18.68
C SER A 264 12.71 12.63 18.57
N THR A 265 13.70 12.02 17.92
CA THR A 265 15.01 12.65 17.71
C THR A 265 14.90 13.85 16.77
N LEU A 266 14.19 13.73 15.63
CA LEU A 266 13.93 14.85 14.73
C LEU A 266 13.16 15.99 15.42
N ARG A 267 12.21 15.69 16.32
CA ARG A 267 11.52 16.73 17.11
C ARG A 267 12.47 17.40 18.10
N ALA A 268 13.36 16.65 18.74
CA ALA A 268 14.38 17.22 19.63
C ALA A 268 15.36 18.14 18.87
N PHE A 269 15.76 17.75 17.65
CA PHE A 269 16.62 18.59 16.81
C PHE A 269 15.87 19.79 16.20
N SER A 270 14.61 19.63 15.80
CA SER A 270 13.76 20.71 15.27
C SER A 270 13.44 21.79 16.31
N GLY A 271 13.32 21.43 17.59
CA GLY A 271 13.17 22.42 18.66
C GLY A 271 14.42 23.27 18.89
N LYS A 272 15.61 22.75 18.56
CA LYS A 272 16.90 23.41 18.81
C LYS A 272 17.31 24.37 17.70
N SER A 273 16.98 24.06 16.44
CA SER A 273 17.21 24.99 15.31
C SER A 273 16.25 26.19 15.30
N GLY A 274 15.05 26.04 15.88
CA GLY A 274 14.09 27.14 15.96
C GLY A 274 14.49 28.27 16.91
N TYR A 275 15.31 28.01 17.93
CA TYR A 275 15.65 29.00 18.96
C TYR A 275 16.51 30.15 18.40
N THR A 276 17.49 29.84 17.55
CA THR A 276 18.37 30.85 16.95
C THR A 276 17.61 31.72 15.94
N THR A 277 16.73 31.13 15.12
CA THR A 277 15.88 31.88 14.19
C THR A 277 14.84 32.73 14.92
N CYS A 278 14.27 32.22 16.02
CA CYS A 278 13.35 33.00 16.87
C CYS A 278 14.08 34.20 17.50
N MET A 279 15.31 34.00 17.99
CA MET A 279 16.11 35.08 18.56
C MET A 279 16.47 36.15 17.52
N THR A 280 16.88 35.76 16.30
CA THR A 280 17.21 36.73 15.24
C THR A 280 15.97 37.51 14.78
N ILE A 281 14.82 36.85 14.63
CA ILE A 281 13.55 37.50 14.33
C ILE A 281 13.18 38.50 15.44
N GLY A 282 13.40 38.14 16.71
CA GLY A 282 13.20 39.05 17.85
C GLY A 282 14.05 40.32 17.77
N ILE A 283 15.33 40.20 17.42
CA ILE A 283 16.24 41.36 17.27
C ILE A 283 15.77 42.27 16.12
N ILE A 284 15.37 41.70 14.98
CA ILE A 284 14.86 42.45 13.83
C ILE A 284 13.62 43.27 14.23
N ILE A 285 12.69 42.66 14.98
CA ILE A 285 11.49 43.35 15.48
C ILE A 285 11.85 44.53 16.38
N VAL A 286 12.81 44.38 17.29
CA VAL A 286 13.25 45.47 18.17
C VAL A 286 13.83 46.63 17.37
N VAL A 287 14.64 46.36 16.33
CA VAL A 287 15.18 47.40 15.45
C VAL A 287 14.07 48.15 14.72
N ILE A 288 13.07 47.43 14.21
CA ILE A 288 11.90 48.04 13.54
C ILE A 288 11.12 48.94 14.51
N ILE A 289 10.88 48.49 15.75
CA ILE A 289 10.18 49.29 16.76
C ILE A 289 10.97 50.56 17.10
N SER A 290 12.29 50.44 17.29
CA SER A 290 13.16 51.59 17.58
C SER A 290 13.14 52.62 16.43
N TRP A 291 13.18 52.13 15.18
CA TRP A 291 13.08 52.97 13.99
C TRP A 291 11.74 53.70 13.91
N VAL A 292 10.63 52.99 14.13
CA VAL A 292 9.28 53.59 14.16
C VAL A 292 9.18 54.66 15.27
N MET A 293 9.70 54.37 16.46
CA MET A 293 9.73 55.33 17.57
C MET A 293 10.51 56.60 17.22
N MET A 294 11.68 56.47 16.59
CA MET A 294 12.46 57.61 16.13
C MET A 294 11.72 58.45 15.07
N PHE A 295 11.05 57.79 14.13
CA PHE A 295 10.20 58.46 13.14
C PHE A 295 9.02 59.20 13.77
N LEU A 296 8.38 58.59 14.77
CA LEU A 296 7.31 59.24 15.53
C LEU A 296 7.84 60.46 16.28
N MET A 297 9.03 60.38 16.87
CA MET A 297 9.66 61.50 17.60
C MET A 297 9.95 62.69 16.68
N ILE A 298 10.49 62.45 15.48
CA ILE A 298 10.72 63.49 14.45
C ILE A 298 9.41 64.09 13.97
N LYS A 299 8.34 63.30 13.88
CA LYS A 299 7.05 63.77 13.37
C LYS A 299 6.23 64.52 14.42
N VAL A 300 6.48 64.26 15.71
CA VAL A 300 5.82 64.91 16.85
C VAL A 300 6.55 66.19 17.28
N THR A 301 7.87 66.23 17.14
CA THR A 301 8.71 67.41 17.40
C THR A 301 8.64 68.38 16.23
#